data_AF-A0A850JPF1-F1
#
_entry.id   AF-A0A850JPF1-F1
#
_cell.length_a   1.000
_cell.length_b   1.000
_cell.length_c   1.000
_cell.angle_alpha   90.00
_cell.angle_beta   90.00
_cell.angle_gamma   90.00
#
_symmetry.space_group_name_H-M   'P 1'
#
loop_
_entity.id
_entity.type
_entity.pdbx_description
1 polymer ?
#
loop_
_entity_poly.entity_id
_entity_poly.type
_entity_poly.pdbx_seq_one_letter_code
_entity_poly.pdbx_strand_id
1 'polypeptide(L)'
;MGVLVAVWPCAGGVRPVPQPVRGARTVRYCQDRDGACERSALEARERGLDSPALTGQVAWAWEMVDRMEGVADRLAGSLMSELSVAGVERRVADARAEAAGHIAIAQRERDASQQQAELAWRETATALALIHLLEPTGRAPNP
;
A
#
# COMPACT_ATOMS: atom_id res chain seq x y z
N MET A 1 17.04 -22.99 -1.44
CA MET A 1 15.60 -23.33 -1.30
C MET A 1 14.95 -23.14 -2.65
N GLY A 2 14.53 -24.22 -3.30
CA GLY A 2 13.87 -24.16 -4.60
C GLY A 2 12.51 -23.47 -4.46
N VAL A 3 12.26 -22.47 -5.29
CA VAL A 3 10.96 -21.79 -5.32
C VAL A 3 9.94 -22.82 -5.79
N LEU A 4 8.93 -23.12 -4.96
CA LEU A 4 7.83 -24.00 -5.36
C LEU A 4 7.07 -23.33 -6.50
N VAL A 5 7.31 -23.80 -7.72
CA VAL A 5 6.49 -23.46 -8.88
C VAL A 5 5.20 -24.24 -8.72
N ALA A 6 4.07 -23.52 -8.59
CA ALA A 6 2.77 -24.17 -8.69
C ALA A 6 2.69 -24.82 -10.08
N VAL A 7 2.27 -26.09 -10.13
CA VAL A 7 2.11 -26.82 -11.39
C VAL A 7 0.63 -27.07 -11.57
N TRP A 8 0.06 -26.58 -12.66
CA TRP A 8 -1.36 -26.78 -12.98
C TRP A 8 -1.51 -27.73 -14.15
N PRO A 9 -2.63 -28.47 -14.25
CA PRO A 9 -2.93 -29.21 -15.47
C PRO A 9 -3.18 -28.23 -16.63
N CYS A 10 -2.66 -28.55 -17.81
CA CYS A 10 -2.93 -27.83 -19.05
C CYS A 10 -4.43 -27.81 -19.34
N ALA A 11 -5.00 -26.66 -19.68
CA ALA A 11 -6.43 -26.56 -20.02
C ALA A 11 -6.82 -27.38 -21.26
N GLY A 12 -5.86 -27.70 -22.15
CA GLY A 12 -6.07 -28.56 -23.33
C GLY A 12 -5.78 -30.04 -23.11
N GLY A 13 -5.44 -30.49 -21.89
CA GLY A 13 -5.08 -31.88 -21.61
C GLY A 13 -4.71 -32.15 -20.15
N VAL A 14 -3.78 -33.08 -19.90
CA VAL A 14 -3.32 -33.41 -18.53
C VAL A 14 -1.85 -33.07 -18.29
N ARG A 15 -1.20 -32.42 -19.25
CA ARG A 15 0.23 -32.09 -19.12
C ARG A 15 0.45 -31.06 -18.01
N PRO A 16 1.52 -31.19 -17.20
CA PRO A 16 1.86 -30.21 -16.19
C PRO A 16 2.31 -28.89 -16.84
N VAL A 17 1.78 -27.77 -16.36
CA VAL A 17 2.13 -26.42 -16.77
C VAL A 17 2.76 -25.70 -15.58
N PRO A 18 4.09 -25.44 -15.61
CA PRO A 18 4.76 -24.66 -14.58
C PRO A 18 4.24 -23.22 -14.58
N GLN A 19 3.74 -22.77 -13.42
CA GLN A 19 3.30 -21.39 -13.25
C GLN A 19 4.48 -20.47 -12.96
N PRO A 20 4.51 -19.24 -13.51
CA PRO A 20 5.56 -18.32 -13.20
C PRO A 20 5.51 -17.92 -11.71
N VAL A 21 6.69 -17.73 -11.13
CA VAL A 21 6.80 -17.30 -9.74
C VAL A 21 6.57 -15.79 -9.67
N ARG A 22 5.55 -15.38 -8.91
CA ARG A 22 5.20 -13.98 -8.56
C ARG A 22 4.75 -13.09 -9.73
N GLY A 23 3.49 -12.66 -9.69
CA GLY A 23 2.98 -11.46 -10.38
C GLY A 23 2.92 -11.50 -11.92
N ALA A 24 3.48 -12.52 -12.56
CA ALA A 24 3.33 -12.75 -13.99
C ALA A 24 2.01 -13.47 -14.30
N ARG A 25 1.52 -13.30 -15.53
CA ARG A 25 0.27 -13.93 -16.00
C ARG A 25 0.31 -15.45 -15.81
N THR A 26 -0.78 -16.02 -15.33
CA THR A 26 -0.99 -17.46 -15.25
C THR A 26 -0.87 -18.08 -16.65
N VAL A 27 -0.14 -19.19 -16.76
CA VAL A 27 0.00 -19.93 -18.02
C VAL A 27 -1.00 -21.09 -17.99
N ARG A 28 -1.97 -21.10 -18.91
CA ARG A 28 -3.05 -22.11 -18.93
C ARG A 28 -2.80 -23.28 -19.88
N TYR A 29 -2.05 -23.05 -20.96
CA TYR A 29 -1.77 -24.07 -21.98
C TYR A 29 -0.30 -24.45 -21.94
N CYS A 30 0.00 -25.71 -22.26
CA CYS A 30 1.39 -26.13 -22.40
C CYS A 30 2.02 -25.46 -23.62
N GLN A 31 3.26 -24.99 -23.46
CA GLN A 31 4.01 -24.31 -24.53
C GLN A 31 4.68 -25.28 -25.51
N ASP A 32 4.30 -26.54 -25.46
CA ASP A 32 4.83 -27.58 -26.34
C ASP A 32 4.46 -27.30 -27.80
N ARG A 33 5.36 -27.66 -28.72
CA ARG A 33 5.15 -27.55 -30.18
C ARG A 33 4.74 -26.14 -30.61
N ASP A 34 5.47 -25.14 -30.13
CA ASP A 34 5.28 -23.74 -30.51
C ASP A 34 3.83 -23.25 -30.28
N GLY A 35 3.30 -23.51 -29.09
CA GLY A 35 1.96 -23.06 -28.69
C GLY A 35 0.81 -23.72 -29.47
N ALA A 36 1.02 -24.91 -30.06
CA ALA A 36 -0.04 -25.62 -30.80
C ALA A 36 -1.27 -25.91 -29.93
N CYS A 37 -1.08 -26.14 -28.63
CA CYS A 37 -2.17 -26.38 -27.68
C CYS A 37 -3.05 -25.13 -27.50
N GLU A 38 -2.43 -23.96 -27.32
CA GLU A 38 -3.12 -22.68 -27.21
C GLU A 38 -3.87 -22.33 -28.50
N ARG A 39 -3.23 -22.51 -29.66
CA ARG A 39 -3.86 -22.30 -30.98
C ARG A 39 -5.06 -23.21 -31.21
N SER A 40 -4.91 -24.52 -30.94
CA SER A 40 -6.02 -25.47 -31.08
C SER A 40 -7.18 -25.15 -30.15
N ALA A 41 -6.90 -24.66 -28.94
CA ALA A 41 -7.93 -24.24 -27.99
C ALA A 41 -8.64 -22.96 -28.48
N LEU A 42 -7.90 -22.00 -29.03
CA LEU A 42 -8.45 -20.78 -29.62
C LEU A 42 -9.40 -21.11 -30.79
N GLU A 43 -8.95 -21.95 -31.74
CA GLU A 43 -9.78 -22.36 -32.88
C GLU A 43 -11.03 -23.14 -32.45
N ALA A 44 -10.92 -23.99 -31.43
CA ALA A 44 -12.07 -24.72 -30.90
C ALA A 44 -13.09 -23.78 -30.24
N ARG A 45 -12.60 -22.75 -29.55
CA ARG A 45 -13.43 -21.70 -28.95
C ARG A 45 -14.15 -20.88 -30.00
N GLU A 46 -13.45 -20.41 -31.04
CA GLU A 46 -14.06 -19.64 -32.14
C GLU A 46 -15.16 -20.45 -32.82
N ARG A 47 -14.89 -21.72 -33.17
CA ARG A 47 -15.91 -22.63 -33.74
C ARG A 47 -17.10 -22.84 -32.79
N GLY A 48 -16.86 -22.90 -31.48
CA GLY A 48 -17.90 -23.04 -30.48
C GLY A 48 -18.80 -21.81 -30.40
N LEU A 49 -18.22 -20.61 -30.48
CA LEU A 49 -18.93 -19.34 -30.46
C LEU A 49 -19.80 -19.14 -31.70
N ASP A 50 -19.31 -19.56 -32.87
CA ASP A 50 -20.05 -19.49 -34.13
C ASP A 50 -21.11 -20.60 -34.27
N SER A 51 -21.19 -21.52 -33.30
CA SER A 51 -22.15 -22.62 -33.34
C SER A 51 -23.58 -22.12 -33.06
N PRO A 52 -24.58 -22.56 -33.84
CA PRO A 52 -25.96 -22.18 -33.60
C PRO A 52 -26.52 -22.78 -32.30
N ALA A 53 -27.59 -22.16 -31.80
CA ALA A 53 -28.40 -22.63 -30.68
C ALA A 53 -27.61 -22.79 -29.37
N LEU A 54 -27.89 -23.84 -28.59
CA LEU A 54 -27.40 -24.03 -27.23
C LEU A 54 -25.86 -24.09 -27.15
N THR A 55 -25.21 -24.69 -28.14
CA THR A 55 -23.74 -24.82 -28.15
C THR A 55 -23.05 -23.46 -28.16
N GLY A 56 -23.53 -22.50 -28.97
CA GLY A 56 -23.03 -21.13 -28.96
C GLY A 56 -23.29 -20.40 -27.65
N GLN A 57 -24.48 -20.60 -27.05
CA GLN A 57 -24.81 -20.01 -25.74
C GLN A 57 -23.90 -20.52 -24.62
N VAL A 58 -23.58 -21.83 -24.62
CA VAL A 58 -22.63 -22.43 -23.67
C VAL A 58 -21.22 -21.91 -23.91
N ALA A 59 -20.77 -21.81 -25.16
CA ALA A 59 -19.46 -21.25 -25.50
C ALA A 59 -19.32 -19.78 -25.03
N TRP A 60 -20.38 -18.99 -25.18
CA TRP A 60 -20.42 -17.61 -24.69
C TRP A 60 -20.38 -17.53 -23.16
N ALA A 61 -21.09 -18.42 -22.45
CA ALA A 61 -21.03 -18.48 -20.99
C ALA A 61 -19.60 -18.79 -20.49
N TRP A 62 -18.88 -19.69 -21.18
CA TRP A 62 -17.47 -19.95 -20.89
C TRP A 62 -16.56 -18.74 -21.17
N GLU A 63 -16.87 -17.92 -22.18
CA GLU A 63 -16.15 -16.65 -22.43
C GLU A 63 -16.27 -15.69 -21.24
N MET A 64 -17.45 -15.63 -20.60
CA MET A 64 -17.63 -14.83 -19.39
C MET A 64 -16.81 -15.37 -18.22
N VAL A 65 -16.74 -16.70 -18.05
CA VAL A 65 -15.88 -17.32 -17.02
C VAL A 65 -14.42 -16.97 -17.23
N ASP A 66 -13.91 -17.12 -18.45
CA ASP A 66 -12.54 -16.73 -18.82
C ASP A 66 -12.25 -15.26 -18.49
N ARG A 67 -13.21 -14.38 -18.76
CA ARG A 67 -13.09 -12.94 -18.45
C ARG A 67 -13.04 -12.70 -16.94
N MET A 68 -13.86 -13.39 -16.16
CA MET A 68 -13.88 -13.30 -14.70
C MET A 68 -12.57 -13.82 -14.09
N GLU A 69 -12.04 -14.94 -14.59
CA GLU A 69 -10.71 -15.45 -14.20
C GLU A 69 -9.61 -14.41 -14.48
N GLY A 70 -9.63 -13.77 -15.66
CA GLY A 70 -8.69 -12.71 -15.98
C GLY A 70 -8.79 -11.47 -15.07
N VAL A 71 -9.99 -11.15 -14.56
CA VAL A 71 -10.17 -10.10 -13.53
C VAL A 71 -9.61 -10.56 -12.19
N ALA A 72 -9.88 -11.80 -11.78
CA ALA A 72 -9.38 -12.37 -10.54
C ALA A 72 -7.85 -12.40 -10.49
N ASP A 73 -7.19 -12.79 -11.58
CA ASP A 73 -5.72 -12.79 -11.70
C ASP A 73 -5.12 -11.40 -11.54
N ARG A 74 -5.73 -10.37 -12.16
CA ARG A 74 -5.29 -8.98 -12.00
C ARG A 74 -5.46 -8.48 -10.56
N LEU A 75 -6.57 -8.83 -9.93
CA LEU A 75 -6.84 -8.47 -8.54
C LEU A 75 -5.83 -9.13 -7.60
N ALA A 76 -5.57 -10.42 -7.79
CA ALA A 76 -4.56 -11.16 -7.03
C ALA A 76 -3.16 -10.56 -7.21
N GLY A 77 -2.78 -10.19 -8.43
CA GLY A 77 -1.50 -9.51 -8.70
C GLY A 77 -1.37 -8.17 -7.97
N SER A 78 -2.42 -7.35 -7.99
CA SER A 78 -2.45 -6.07 -7.26
C SER A 78 -2.35 -6.28 -5.74
N LEU A 79 -3.13 -7.22 -5.21
CA LEU A 79 -3.15 -7.53 -3.79
C LEU A 79 -1.79 -8.05 -3.31
N MET A 80 -1.14 -8.91 -4.10
CA MET A 80 0.22 -9.38 -3.81
C MET A 80 1.25 -8.26 -3.82
N SER A 81 1.08 -7.22 -4.64
CA SER A 81 1.96 -6.06 -4.63
C SER A 81 1.81 -5.25 -3.33
N GLU A 82 0.57 -4.93 -2.95
CA GLU A 82 0.27 -4.15 -1.73
C GLU A 82 0.60 -4.91 -0.43
N LEU A 83 0.25 -6.21 -0.37
CA LEU A 83 0.49 -7.06 0.81
C LEU A 83 1.89 -7.69 0.83
N SER A 84 2.73 -7.44 -0.17
CA SER A 84 4.13 -7.86 -0.12
C SER A 84 4.85 -7.16 1.04
N VAL A 85 5.94 -7.77 1.51
CA VAL A 85 6.81 -7.15 2.54
C VAL A 85 7.23 -5.74 2.11
N ALA A 86 7.69 -5.58 0.86
CA ALA A 86 8.08 -4.28 0.33
C ALA A 86 6.89 -3.28 0.26
N GLY A 87 5.69 -3.76 -0.07
CA GLY A 87 4.47 -2.95 -0.08
C GLY A 87 4.09 -2.46 1.32
N VAL A 88 4.11 -3.35 2.31
CA VAL A 88 3.86 -3.02 3.72
C VAL A 88 4.92 -2.08 4.28
N GLU A 89 6.21 -2.33 4.01
CA GLU A 89 7.31 -1.47 4.44
C GLU A 89 7.16 -0.05 3.90
N ARG A 90 6.73 0.10 2.63
CA ARG A 90 6.41 1.41 2.05
C ARG A 90 5.28 2.10 2.80
N ARG A 91 4.17 1.41 3.07
CA ARG A 91 3.03 1.97 3.84
C ARG A 91 3.44 2.41 5.25
N VAL A 92 4.28 1.61 5.91
CA VAL A 92 4.82 1.95 7.24
C VAL A 92 5.74 3.16 7.16
N ALA A 93 6.56 3.28 6.13
CA ALA A 93 7.42 4.45 5.94
C ALA A 93 6.60 5.73 5.72
N ASP A 94 5.55 5.66 4.91
CA ASP A 94 4.64 6.78 4.68
C ASP A 94 3.96 7.23 5.99
N ALA A 95 3.43 6.27 6.78
CA ALA A 95 2.82 6.56 8.09
C ALA A 95 3.83 7.17 9.09
N ARG A 96 5.08 6.71 9.07
CA ARG A 96 6.15 7.28 9.91
C ARG A 96 6.50 8.71 9.49
N ALA A 97 6.50 9.01 8.20
CA ALA A 97 6.74 10.35 7.69
C ALA A 97 5.63 11.32 8.10
N GLU A 98 4.37 10.90 8.01
CA GLU A 98 3.22 11.67 8.48
C GLU A 98 3.30 11.96 9.99
N ALA A 99 3.57 10.92 10.79
CA ALA A 99 3.76 11.08 12.23
C ALA A 99 4.92 12.03 12.58
N ALA A 100 6.04 11.93 11.87
CA ALA A 100 7.17 12.85 12.04
C ALA A 100 6.77 14.31 11.73
N GLY A 101 5.93 14.52 10.71
CA GLY A 101 5.34 15.82 10.40
C GLY A 101 4.54 16.40 11.56
N HIS A 102 3.66 15.60 12.17
CA HIS A 102 2.87 16.01 13.33
C HIS A 102 3.74 16.33 14.56
N ILE A 103 4.76 15.50 14.83
CA ILE A 103 5.70 15.73 15.93
C ILE A 103 6.45 17.04 15.72
N ALA A 104 6.91 17.32 14.50
CA ALA A 104 7.63 18.55 14.20
C ALA A 104 6.74 19.80 14.38
N ILE A 105 5.45 19.72 14.06
CA ILE A 105 4.48 20.81 14.34
C ILE A 105 4.35 21.02 15.86
N ALA A 106 4.08 19.95 16.61
CA ALA A 106 3.91 20.03 18.06
C ALA A 106 5.17 20.55 18.78
N GLN A 107 6.36 20.20 18.28
CA GLN A 107 7.62 20.72 18.79
C GLN A 107 7.76 22.23 18.55
N ARG A 108 7.46 22.70 17.33
CA ARG A 108 7.49 24.14 17.04
C ARG A 108 6.51 24.94 17.91
N GLU A 109 5.31 24.42 18.13
CA GLU A 109 4.31 25.05 19.00
C GLU A 109 4.79 25.11 20.46
N ARG A 110 5.38 24.01 20.95
CA ARG A 110 5.97 23.96 22.29
C ARG A 110 7.11 24.97 22.43
N ASP A 111 8.02 25.01 21.46
CA ASP A 111 9.18 25.90 21.50
C ASP A 111 8.74 27.38 21.49
N ALA A 112 7.73 27.71 20.67
CA ALA A 112 7.13 29.05 20.65
C ALA A 112 6.50 29.41 22.01
N SER A 113 5.76 28.47 22.63
CA SER A 113 5.16 28.67 23.94
C SER A 113 6.22 28.85 25.05
N GLN A 114 7.31 28.08 25.01
CA GLN A 114 8.42 28.22 25.97
C GLN A 114 9.11 29.58 25.83
N GLN A 115 9.34 30.05 24.60
CA GLN A 115 9.93 31.36 24.35
C GLN A 115 9.02 32.48 24.88
N GLN A 116 7.71 32.40 24.66
CA GLN A 116 6.76 33.36 25.20
C GLN A 116 6.74 33.38 26.72
N ALA A 117 6.76 32.20 27.36
CA ALA A 117 6.83 32.09 28.81
C ALA A 117 8.12 32.70 29.37
N GLU A 118 9.27 32.40 28.77
CA GLU A 118 10.57 32.95 29.17
C GLU A 118 10.60 34.49 29.06
N LEU A 119 10.02 35.05 28.00
CA LEU A 119 9.90 36.51 27.84
C LEU A 119 9.04 37.11 28.95
N ALA A 120 7.88 36.53 29.26
CA ALA A 120 7.00 37.00 30.33
C ALA A 120 7.66 36.91 31.71
N TRP A 121 8.44 35.85 31.97
CA TRP A 121 9.23 35.72 33.20
C TRP A 121 10.28 36.82 33.33
N ARG A 122 11.01 37.11 32.26
CA ARG A 122 12.01 38.19 32.24
C ARG A 122 11.38 39.56 32.48
N GLU A 123 10.28 39.86 31.80
CA GLU A 123 9.53 41.10 31.99
C GLU A 123 9.09 41.26 33.45
N THR A 124 8.52 40.20 34.04
CA THR A 124 8.08 40.20 35.45
C THR A 124 9.26 40.40 36.41
N ALA A 125 10.38 39.70 36.19
CA ALA A 125 11.59 39.87 37.00
C ALA A 125 12.15 41.30 36.92
N THR A 126 12.17 41.90 35.72
CA THR A 126 12.60 43.30 35.56
C THR A 126 11.66 44.28 36.28
N ALA A 127 10.34 44.07 36.20
CA ALA A 127 9.37 44.90 36.90
C ALA A 127 9.53 44.81 38.42
N LEU A 128 9.72 43.60 38.97
CA LEU A 128 9.97 43.40 40.40
C LEU A 128 11.26 44.06 40.87
N ALA A 129 12.34 43.97 40.08
CA ALA A 129 13.59 44.65 40.40
C ALA A 129 13.42 46.17 40.45
N LEU A 130 12.67 46.75 39.51
CA LEU A 130 12.34 48.18 39.53
C LEU A 130 11.54 48.56 40.77
N ILE A 131 10.53 47.77 41.16
CA ILE A 131 9.75 48.02 42.38
C ILE A 131 10.65 48.03 43.62
N HIS A 132 11.56 47.06 43.75
CA HIS A 132 12.46 46.98 44.90
C HIS A 132 13.45 48.15 44.98
N LEU A 133 13.90 48.67 43.83
CA LEU A 133 14.75 49.87 43.78
C LEU A 133 14.00 51.16 44.16
N LEU A 134 12.68 51.19 43.99
CA LEU A 134 11.82 52.32 44.32
C LEU A 134 11.24 52.23 45.74
N GLU A 135 11.48 51.14 46.47
CA GLU A 135 11.05 50.98 47.86
C GLU A 135 11.86 51.96 48.75
N PRO A 136 11.22 53.00 49.33
CA PRO A 136 11.95 53.97 50.14
C PRO A 136 12.46 53.27 51.40
N THR A 137 13.76 53.37 51.69
CA THR A 137 14.39 52.89 52.93
C THR A 137 13.87 53.69 54.12
N GLY A 138 12.65 53.40 54.55
CA GLY A 138 11.90 54.12 55.58
C GLY A 138 11.64 53.23 56.79
N ARG A 139 12.67 52.60 57.37
CA ARG A 139 12.58 52.07 58.73
C ARG A 139 13.25 53.06 59.69
N ALA A 140 12.45 53.93 60.29
CA ALA A 140 12.92 54.74 61.41
C ALA A 140 13.41 53.81 62.55
N PRO A 141 14.56 54.08 63.18
CA PRO A 141 14.99 53.32 64.34
C PRO A 141 14.03 53.58 65.52
N ASN A 142 13.56 52.50 66.15
CA ASN A 142 12.68 52.55 67.33
C ASN A 142 13.47 53.10 68.54
N PRO A 143 12.90 53.98 69.39
CA PRO A 143 13.61 54.58 70.52
C PRO A 143 13.91 53.59 71.64
#